data_AF-A0A482XS31-F1
#
_entry.id   AF-A0A482XS31-F1
#
_cell.length_a   1.000
_cell.length_b   1.000
_cell.length_c   1.000
_cell.angle_alpha   90.00
_cell.angle_beta   90.00
_cell.angle_gamma   90.00
#
_symmetry.space_group_name_H-M   'P 1'
#
loop_
_entity.id
_entity.type
_entity.pdbx_description
1 polymer ?
#
loop_
_entity_poly.entity_id
_entity_poly.type
_entity_poly.pdbx_seq_one_letter_code
_entity_poly.pdbx_strand_id
1 'polypeptide(L)'
;MDSYFGVIFFLTILGYLGLQQTNACSILPGGFPMCFEEYYGKEVREIDFKREHKIHEFHVNPIDDDNVRLGQQWEESIGHSRDEVECKKYLSENAYKPEYETKMYDYRIHNKKTLDDTPIGIAPVTSLFVITKKEVWHCQSDYDQYLQFTRVLTEMASKEVLGKIFYYDGIEIIDVPIPSQKNEKLNSALVREIKYLHPENNQVLKYEGELVFKKPRDNDDSGIFRLVGSVRSPSLEIDDFQRDVVYNYKVPWSYGINSEHPEDGHIYTDDQKPYGDIGQHDDKAICELTMPSRIYTEKSLPYWNYWDNSDGYYTPNLIKQKEFTEHFIVTKHELWKCTIENKETFFRQELEYIGRKPMNTIEYFDGNYVWEYNINEKSKSVAIRSVHYFKEDDLTINYRYYGMVKLINPNRRQQGLMEFLKDKFHSYRGE
;
A
#
# COMPACT_ATOMS: atom_id res chain seq x y z
N MET A 1 34.38 -22.48 27.87
CA MET A 1 33.14 -21.67 27.90
C MET A 1 33.21 -20.47 26.95
N ASP A 2 34.25 -20.34 26.11
CA ASP A 2 34.49 -19.14 25.30
C ASP A 2 34.13 -19.25 23.81
N SER A 3 33.51 -20.36 23.38
CA SER A 3 33.17 -20.62 21.97
C SER A 3 31.71 -20.34 21.59
N TYR A 4 30.83 -20.08 22.57
CA TYR A 4 29.40 -19.82 22.31
C TYR A 4 29.06 -18.34 22.05
N PHE A 5 29.92 -17.41 22.48
CA PHE A 5 29.68 -15.97 22.30
C PHE A 5 29.89 -15.47 20.86
N GLY A 6 30.70 -16.17 20.05
CA GLY A 6 30.99 -15.77 18.66
C GLY A 6 29.84 -15.99 17.67
N VAL A 7 29.02 -17.02 17.87
CA VAL A 7 27.95 -17.40 16.93
C VAL A 7 26.72 -16.50 17.09
N ILE A 8 26.41 -16.07 18.32
CA ILE A 8 25.27 -15.20 18.61
C ILE A 8 25.51 -13.78 18.08
N PHE A 9 26.74 -13.27 18.16
CA PHE A 9 27.08 -11.92 17.69
C PHE A 9 27.13 -11.80 16.14
N PHE A 10 27.47 -12.89 15.44
CA PHE A 10 27.45 -12.92 13.97
C PHE A 10 26.03 -12.97 13.38
N LEU A 11 25.07 -13.62 14.05
CA LEU A 11 23.69 -13.73 13.59
C LEU A 11 22.90 -12.43 13.76
N THR A 12 23.12 -11.65 14.82
CA THR A 12 22.46 -10.34 15.00
C THR A 12 23.00 -9.27 14.06
N ILE A 13 24.29 -9.30 13.71
CA ILE A 13 24.89 -8.35 12.77
C ILE A 13 24.47 -8.64 11.31
N LEU A 14 24.33 -9.92 10.93
CA LEU A 14 23.80 -10.31 9.61
C LEU A 14 22.29 -10.03 9.45
N GLY A 15 21.51 -10.11 10.54
CA GLY A 15 20.09 -9.80 10.52
C GLY A 15 19.75 -8.32 10.33
N TYR A 16 20.65 -7.40 10.72
CA TYR A 16 20.41 -5.96 10.65
C TYR A 16 21.05 -5.24 9.45
N LEU A 17 22.05 -5.83 8.79
CA LEU A 17 22.82 -5.16 7.72
C LEU A 17 22.45 -5.58 6.28
N GLY A 18 21.50 -6.50 6.08
CA GLY A 18 21.30 -7.16 4.78
C GLY A 18 20.06 -6.82 3.95
N LEU A 19 19.04 -6.13 4.50
CA LEU A 19 17.72 -6.08 3.85
C LEU A 19 17.06 -4.70 3.89
N GLN A 20 17.79 -3.64 3.55
CA GLN A 20 17.17 -2.48 2.89
C GLN A 20 16.95 -2.80 1.40
N GLN A 21 16.36 -3.96 1.11
CA GLN A 21 15.69 -4.13 -0.17
C GLN A 21 14.48 -3.21 -0.12
N THR A 22 14.28 -2.44 -1.19
CA THR A 22 13.09 -1.61 -1.32
C THR A 22 11.89 -2.53 -1.15
N ASN A 23 11.18 -2.41 -0.04
CA ASN A 23 10.02 -3.22 0.25
C ASN A 23 8.87 -2.69 -0.62
N ALA A 24 8.94 -3.00 -1.93
CA ALA A 24 7.79 -2.85 -2.79
C ALA A 24 6.70 -3.73 -2.20
N CYS A 25 5.63 -3.09 -1.77
CA CYS A 25 4.54 -3.73 -1.08
C CYS A 25 3.23 -3.17 -1.63
N SER A 26 2.15 -3.92 -1.49
CA SER A 26 0.85 -3.55 -2.01
C SER A 26 -0.05 -3.02 -0.91
N ILE A 27 -0.81 -1.98 -1.25
CA ILE A 27 -1.95 -1.51 -0.49
C ILE A 27 -3.27 -1.77 -1.22
N LEU A 28 -3.22 -2.45 -2.37
CA LEU A 28 -4.38 -2.79 -3.18
C LEU A 28 -4.86 -4.20 -2.85
N PRO A 29 -6.18 -4.48 -2.93
CA PRO A 29 -6.71 -5.81 -2.66
C PRO A 29 -6.01 -6.91 -3.46
N GLY A 30 -5.73 -8.04 -2.80
CA GLY A 30 -5.08 -9.21 -3.40
C GLY A 30 -3.62 -9.00 -3.83
N GLY A 31 -3.00 -7.89 -3.47
CA GLY A 31 -1.59 -7.65 -3.79
C GLY A 31 -0.64 -8.34 -2.82
N PHE A 32 0.58 -8.61 -3.28
CA PHE A 32 1.60 -9.26 -2.46
C PHE A 32 3.00 -8.70 -2.75
N PRO A 33 3.87 -8.55 -1.72
CA PRO A 33 3.53 -8.64 -0.30
C PRO A 33 2.65 -7.45 0.12
N MET A 34 1.74 -7.64 1.07
CA MET A 34 0.99 -6.50 1.63
C MET A 34 1.93 -5.59 2.41
N CYS A 35 1.73 -4.28 2.33
CA CYS A 35 2.55 -3.33 3.08
C CYS A 35 2.41 -3.51 4.59
N PHE A 36 1.19 -3.84 5.02
CA PHE A 36 0.92 -4.00 6.42
C PHE A 36 0.24 -5.35 6.68
N GLU A 37 0.75 -6.12 7.65
CA GLU A 37 0.25 -7.47 7.93
C GLU A 37 -1.21 -7.44 8.43
N GLU A 38 -1.97 -8.50 8.11
CA GLU A 38 -3.31 -8.73 8.63
C GLU A 38 -3.30 -9.86 9.66
N TYR A 39 -4.05 -9.70 10.76
CA TYR A 39 -3.95 -10.56 11.95
C TYR A 39 -5.17 -11.48 12.16
N TYR A 40 -5.90 -11.85 11.11
CA TYR A 40 -7.09 -12.68 11.25
C TYR A 40 -6.80 -14.04 11.91
N GLY A 41 -7.57 -14.39 12.94
CA GLY A 41 -7.48 -15.69 13.62
C GLY A 41 -6.21 -15.90 14.46
N LYS A 42 -5.43 -14.84 14.71
CA LYS A 42 -4.27 -14.87 15.61
C LYS A 42 -4.56 -13.99 16.83
N GLU A 43 -4.07 -14.42 17.99
CA GLU A 43 -3.94 -13.56 19.18
C GLU A 43 -2.77 -12.61 18.92
N VAL A 44 -3.04 -11.30 18.97
CA VAL A 44 -2.01 -10.30 18.74
C VAL A 44 -2.09 -9.14 19.71
N ARG A 45 -0.91 -8.67 20.14
CA ARG A 45 -0.76 -7.34 20.69
C ARG A 45 -0.36 -6.40 19.57
N GLU A 46 -1.33 -5.63 19.11
CA GLU A 46 -1.17 -4.88 17.87
C GLU A 46 -0.34 -3.59 18.03
N ILE A 47 -0.44 -2.92 19.18
CA ILE A 47 0.29 -1.68 19.47
C ILE A 47 1.35 -1.96 20.54
N ASP A 48 2.60 -1.65 20.24
CA ASP A 48 3.70 -1.60 21.21
C ASP A 48 3.86 -0.16 21.74
N PHE A 49 3.35 0.11 22.94
CA PHE A 49 3.36 1.44 23.55
C PHE A 49 4.76 1.80 24.09
N LYS A 50 5.50 2.60 23.33
CA LYS A 50 6.93 2.87 23.58
C LYS A 50 7.11 4.11 24.45
N ARG A 51 6.90 3.94 25.76
CA ARG A 51 7.04 4.94 26.85
C ARG A 51 5.90 5.96 26.93
N GLU A 52 5.61 6.37 28.16
CA GLU A 52 4.56 7.35 28.45
C GLU A 52 4.78 8.68 27.71
N HIS A 53 3.77 9.06 26.93
CA HIS A 53 3.58 10.40 26.38
C HIS A 53 4.67 10.91 25.41
N LYS A 54 5.41 10.02 24.75
CA LYS A 54 6.46 10.41 23.80
C LYS A 54 5.92 10.51 22.37
N ILE A 55 6.27 11.61 21.68
CA ILE A 55 6.13 11.72 20.23
C ILE A 55 7.35 11.08 19.57
N HIS A 56 7.11 10.22 18.60
CA HIS A 56 8.12 9.59 17.76
C HIS A 56 8.35 10.41 16.49
N GLU A 57 9.50 10.22 15.86
CA GLU A 57 9.89 10.91 14.62
C GLU A 57 10.32 9.88 13.59
N PHE A 58 9.86 10.05 12.35
CA PHE A 58 10.27 9.28 11.19
C PHE A 58 10.69 10.24 10.07
N HIS A 59 11.91 10.06 9.57
CA HIS A 59 12.41 10.84 8.44
C HIS A 59 12.08 10.12 7.14
N VAL A 60 11.17 10.68 6.34
CA VAL A 60 10.82 10.12 5.03
C VAL A 60 11.84 10.59 3.99
N ASN A 61 12.09 11.91 3.94
CA ASN A 61 13.08 12.51 3.04
C ASN A 61 13.96 13.53 3.79
N PRO A 62 15.28 13.53 3.59
CA PRO A 62 16.20 14.39 4.35
C PRO A 62 16.22 15.86 3.91
N ILE A 63 15.70 16.18 2.72
CA ILE A 63 15.82 17.51 2.09
C ILE A 63 14.51 18.31 2.20
N ASP A 64 13.40 17.64 2.48
CA ASP A 64 12.08 18.27 2.45
C ASP A 64 11.72 18.89 3.81
N ASP A 65 11.13 20.08 3.77
CA ASP A 65 10.68 20.83 4.94
C ASP A 65 9.18 20.57 5.23
N ASP A 66 8.51 19.77 4.39
CA ASP A 66 7.09 19.42 4.55
C ASP A 66 6.89 18.39 5.67
N ASN A 67 6.87 18.92 6.90
CA ASN A 67 6.71 18.14 8.11
C ASN A 67 5.24 18.09 8.56
N VAL A 68 4.84 16.95 9.11
CA VAL A 68 3.48 16.77 9.67
C VAL A 68 3.54 15.99 10.98
N ARG A 69 2.52 16.13 11.82
CA ARG A 69 2.29 15.23 12.95
C ARG A 69 0.99 14.46 12.76
N LEU A 70 1.03 13.15 12.95
CA LEU A 70 -0.10 12.23 12.78
C LEU A 70 -0.52 11.58 14.10
N GLY A 71 -1.82 11.34 14.20
CA GLY A 71 -2.44 10.59 15.28
C GLY A 71 -2.70 11.41 16.54
N GLN A 72 -3.03 10.70 17.61
CA GLN A 72 -3.40 11.26 18.89
C GLN A 72 -2.76 10.49 20.04
N GLN A 73 -2.49 11.24 21.10
CA GLN A 73 -2.14 10.67 22.38
C GLN A 73 -3.35 9.97 23.01
N TRP A 74 -3.13 8.81 23.63
CA TRP A 74 -4.11 8.17 24.49
C TRP A 74 -4.32 8.98 25.78
N GLU A 75 -5.53 8.96 26.31
CA GLU A 75 -5.97 9.75 27.46
C GLU A 75 -6.23 8.88 28.69
N GLU A 76 -6.58 7.61 28.48
CA GLU A 76 -6.93 6.66 29.53
C GLU A 76 -6.37 5.27 29.22
N SER A 77 -5.98 4.53 30.26
CA SER A 77 -5.58 3.13 30.14
C SER A 77 -6.71 2.22 30.61
N ILE A 78 -7.03 1.21 29.80
CA ILE A 78 -8.06 0.20 30.10
C ILE A 78 -7.47 -1.21 30.05
N GLY A 79 -8.08 -2.11 30.82
CA GLY A 79 -7.66 -3.51 30.90
C GLY A 79 -6.21 -3.69 31.40
N HIS A 80 -5.72 -4.91 31.24
CA HIS A 80 -4.40 -5.36 31.64
C HIS A 80 -3.74 -6.14 30.50
N SER A 81 -2.42 -6.31 30.58
CA SER A 81 -1.63 -7.03 29.57
C SER A 81 -1.95 -8.52 29.40
N ARG A 82 -2.81 -9.09 30.26
CA ARG A 82 -3.28 -10.49 30.21
C ARG A 82 -4.73 -10.61 29.76
N ASP A 83 -5.43 -9.49 29.60
CA ASP A 83 -6.81 -9.52 29.16
C ASP A 83 -6.84 -9.90 27.68
N GLU A 84 -7.87 -10.65 27.30
CA GLU A 84 -8.15 -11.02 25.92
C GLU A 84 -9.48 -10.41 25.52
N VAL A 85 -9.51 -9.80 24.34
CA VAL A 85 -10.69 -9.14 23.79
C VAL A 85 -10.95 -9.62 22.38
N GLU A 86 -12.20 -10.02 22.14
CA GLU A 86 -12.65 -10.43 20.82
C GLU A 86 -13.14 -9.22 20.03
N CYS A 87 -12.60 -9.02 18.83
CA CYS A 87 -12.97 -7.94 17.93
C CYS A 87 -13.81 -8.45 16.75
N LYS A 88 -14.97 -7.82 16.55
CA LYS A 88 -15.88 -8.05 15.42
C LYS A 88 -15.92 -6.83 14.52
N LYS A 89 -15.70 -7.02 13.23
CA LYS A 89 -15.72 -5.95 12.23
C LYS A 89 -17.13 -5.38 12.11
N TYR A 90 -17.24 -4.06 12.10
CA TYR A 90 -18.50 -3.36 11.87
C TYR A 90 -18.65 -3.06 10.38
N LEU A 91 -19.54 -3.80 9.70
CA LEU A 91 -19.62 -3.87 8.23
C LEU A 91 -20.57 -2.83 7.59
N SER A 92 -21.07 -1.86 8.36
CA SER A 92 -21.94 -0.81 7.82
C SER A 92 -21.15 0.14 6.90
N GLU A 93 -21.71 0.57 5.78
CA GLU A 93 -21.08 1.56 4.89
C GLU A 93 -20.76 2.88 5.61
N ASN A 94 -21.52 3.20 6.68
CA ASN A 94 -21.34 4.37 7.53
C ASN A 94 -20.70 4.03 8.89
N ALA A 95 -20.00 2.89 8.98
CA ALA A 95 -19.31 2.48 10.19
C ALA A 95 -18.23 3.48 10.60
N TYR A 96 -17.49 3.98 9.62
CA TYR A 96 -16.41 4.95 9.82
C TYR A 96 -16.97 6.37 9.86
N LYS A 97 -16.81 7.05 11.00
CA LYS A 97 -17.34 8.39 11.23
C LYS A 97 -16.25 9.46 11.12
N PRO A 98 -16.59 10.73 10.82
CA PRO A 98 -15.60 11.81 10.73
C PRO A 98 -14.75 11.99 12.00
N GLU A 99 -15.30 11.77 13.19
CA GLU A 99 -14.55 11.83 14.45
C GLU A 99 -13.46 10.75 14.59
N TYR A 100 -13.51 9.70 13.76
CA TYR A 100 -12.50 8.64 13.74
C TYR A 100 -11.32 8.98 12.83
N GLU A 101 -11.38 10.07 12.06
CA GLU A 101 -10.29 10.48 11.20
C GLU A 101 -8.98 10.70 11.95
N THR A 102 -7.87 10.34 11.29
CA THR A 102 -6.54 10.62 11.80
C THR A 102 -6.37 12.12 11.94
N LYS A 103 -6.02 12.58 13.15
CA LYS A 103 -5.69 13.99 13.35
C LYS A 103 -4.33 14.25 12.72
N MET A 104 -4.28 15.25 11.84
CA MET A 104 -3.04 15.72 11.23
C MET A 104 -2.80 17.17 11.66
N TYR A 105 -1.60 17.43 12.17
CA TYR A 105 -1.15 18.78 12.47
C TYR A 105 -0.10 19.19 11.43
N ASP A 106 -0.33 20.33 10.80
CA ASP A 106 0.50 20.84 9.72
C ASP A 106 1.66 21.69 10.28
N TYR A 107 2.90 21.36 9.91
CA TYR A 107 4.12 22.09 10.29
C TYR A 107 4.79 22.79 9.10
N ARG A 108 4.12 22.90 7.94
CA ARG A 108 4.67 23.53 6.73
C ARG A 108 4.81 25.04 6.91
N ILE A 109 5.94 25.48 7.44
CA ILE A 109 6.22 26.89 7.70
C ILE A 109 6.31 27.66 6.37
N HIS A 110 5.39 28.59 6.13
CA HIS A 110 5.44 29.49 4.96
C HIS A 110 6.64 30.46 4.95
N ASN A 111 7.43 30.57 6.03
CA ASN A 111 8.62 31.43 6.12
C ASN A 111 9.75 30.79 6.96
N LYS A 112 10.72 30.16 6.27
CA LYS A 112 11.86 29.31 6.73
C LYS A 112 12.79 29.78 7.89
N LYS A 113 12.39 30.67 8.80
CA LYS A 113 13.35 31.28 9.75
C LYS A 113 13.30 30.82 11.20
N THR A 114 12.30 30.07 11.63
CA THR A 114 12.28 29.51 12.99
C THR A 114 11.68 28.12 12.98
N LEU A 115 12.48 27.11 13.37
CA LEU A 115 11.98 25.81 13.86
C LEU A 115 11.22 26.07 15.17
N ASP A 116 10.02 26.63 15.05
CA ASP A 116 9.10 26.60 16.17
C ASP A 116 8.36 25.26 16.06
N ASP A 117 8.48 24.41 17.08
CA ASP A 117 7.85 23.09 17.17
C ASP A 117 6.32 23.18 17.39
N THR A 118 5.73 24.33 17.04
CA THR A 118 4.31 24.63 17.17
C THR A 118 3.62 24.40 15.82
N PRO A 119 2.63 23.50 15.74
CA PRO A 119 1.88 23.27 14.51
C PRO A 119 1.09 24.51 14.13
N ILE A 120 0.94 24.75 12.82
CA ILE A 120 0.13 25.85 12.26
C ILE A 120 -1.34 25.66 12.62
N GLY A 121 -1.80 24.42 12.60
CA GLY A 121 -3.17 24.05 12.93
C GLY A 121 -3.44 22.58 12.66
N ILE A 122 -4.68 22.18 12.90
CA ILE A 122 -5.19 20.88 12.50
C ILE A 122 -5.67 21.01 11.05
N ALA A 123 -5.18 20.13 10.18
CA ALA A 123 -5.57 20.05 8.78
C ALA A 123 -6.31 18.73 8.52
N PRO A 124 -7.23 18.67 7.54
CA PRO A 124 -7.81 17.40 7.11
C PRO A 124 -6.70 16.48 6.60
N VAL A 125 -6.65 15.23 7.07
CA VAL A 125 -5.62 14.27 6.62
C VAL A 125 -5.68 14.04 5.11
N THR A 126 -6.88 14.14 4.53
CA THR A 126 -7.14 14.03 3.08
C THR A 126 -6.51 15.14 2.25
N SER A 127 -6.00 16.22 2.85
CA SER A 127 -5.25 17.25 2.11
C SER A 127 -3.88 16.76 1.66
N LEU A 128 -3.21 15.92 2.46
CA LEU A 128 -1.87 15.40 2.19
C LEU A 128 -1.84 13.89 1.92
N PHE A 129 -2.89 13.17 2.25
CA PHE A 129 -2.95 11.72 2.10
C PHE A 129 -4.18 11.29 1.31
N VAL A 130 -4.06 10.16 0.62
CA VAL A 130 -5.21 9.37 0.15
C VAL A 130 -5.41 8.24 1.15
N ILE A 131 -6.57 8.20 1.80
CA ILE A 131 -6.93 7.06 2.64
C ILE A 131 -7.12 5.87 1.71
N THR A 132 -6.53 4.72 2.02
CA THR A 132 -6.52 3.47 1.22
C THR A 132 -7.25 2.33 1.92
N LYS A 133 -7.43 2.42 3.24
CA LYS A 133 -8.22 1.46 4.02
C LYS A 133 -8.86 2.14 5.23
N LYS A 134 -10.09 1.75 5.55
CA LYS A 134 -10.83 2.18 6.74
C LYS A 134 -11.51 0.97 7.34
N GLU A 135 -11.31 0.73 8.63
CA GLU A 135 -12.01 -0.31 9.34
C GLU A 135 -12.43 0.16 10.73
N VAL A 136 -13.61 -0.29 11.15
CA VAL A 136 -14.12 -0.09 12.50
C VAL A 136 -14.49 -1.45 13.07
N TRP A 137 -14.04 -1.69 14.29
CA TRP A 137 -14.17 -2.96 14.99
C TRP A 137 -14.76 -2.70 16.37
N HIS A 138 -15.77 -3.48 16.73
CA HIS A 138 -16.28 -3.53 18.10
C HIS A 138 -15.56 -4.63 18.85
N CYS A 139 -14.88 -4.26 19.92
CA CYS A 139 -14.02 -5.13 20.70
C CYS A 139 -14.61 -5.24 22.11
N GLN A 140 -14.88 -6.47 22.56
CA GLN A 140 -15.46 -6.75 23.87
C GLN A 140 -14.82 -7.99 24.50
N SER A 141 -14.54 -7.94 25.80
CA SER A 141 -14.10 -9.12 26.54
C SER A 141 -15.28 -10.04 26.86
N ASP A 142 -15.09 -11.35 26.71
CA ASP A 142 -16.08 -12.35 27.12
C ASP A 142 -16.17 -12.50 28.65
N TYR A 143 -15.13 -12.07 29.39
CA TYR A 143 -15.03 -12.21 30.84
C TYR A 143 -15.38 -10.94 31.61
N ASP A 144 -15.16 -9.77 31.00
CA ASP A 144 -15.47 -8.47 31.59
C ASP A 144 -16.33 -7.62 30.66
N GLN A 145 -17.61 -7.52 30.99
CA GLN A 145 -18.58 -6.73 30.23
C GLN A 145 -18.26 -5.22 30.19
N TYR A 146 -17.43 -4.73 31.11
CA TYR A 146 -17.02 -3.32 31.14
C TYR A 146 -15.79 -3.05 30.25
N LEU A 147 -15.03 -4.09 29.90
CA LEU A 147 -13.91 -4.01 28.98
C LEU A 147 -14.41 -4.09 27.53
N GLN A 148 -14.87 -2.95 27.02
CA GLN A 148 -15.30 -2.78 25.65
C GLN A 148 -14.76 -1.48 25.06
N PHE A 149 -14.42 -1.51 23.78
CA PHE A 149 -13.93 -0.34 23.05
C PHE A 149 -14.17 -0.50 21.55
N THR A 150 -14.00 0.61 20.83
CA THR A 150 -14.02 0.61 19.36
C THR A 150 -12.58 0.69 18.86
N ARG A 151 -12.13 -0.29 18.08
CA ARG A 151 -10.86 -0.20 17.37
C ARG A 151 -11.10 0.41 15.98
N VAL A 152 -10.32 1.42 15.64
CA VAL A 152 -10.32 2.07 14.33
C VAL A 152 -8.97 1.83 13.68
N LEU A 153 -8.99 1.37 12.43
CA LEU A 153 -7.80 1.26 11.58
C LEU A 153 -7.97 2.16 10.34
N THR A 154 -6.94 2.93 10.05
CA THR A 154 -6.86 3.80 8.87
C THR A 154 -5.51 3.59 8.19
N GLU A 155 -5.50 3.17 6.92
CA GLU A 155 -4.29 3.15 6.10
C GLU A 155 -4.36 4.28 5.07
N MET A 156 -3.23 4.89 4.75
CA MET A 156 -3.15 6.02 3.85
C MET A 156 -1.81 6.12 3.13
N ALA A 157 -1.82 6.70 1.94
CA ALA A 157 -0.64 6.96 1.12
C ALA A 157 -0.43 8.47 0.93
N SER A 158 0.80 8.96 1.09
CA SER A 158 1.10 10.38 0.94
C SER A 158 0.92 10.82 -0.52
N LYS A 159 0.19 11.92 -0.72
CA LYS A 159 0.06 12.57 -2.04
C LYS A 159 1.35 13.28 -2.42
N GLU A 160 2.09 13.75 -1.43
CA GLU A 160 3.28 14.59 -1.59
C GLU A 160 4.50 13.90 -0.98
N VAL A 161 5.68 14.40 -1.35
CA VAL A 161 6.95 14.06 -0.71
C VAL A 161 6.96 14.78 0.64
N LEU A 162 7.15 14.02 1.71
CA LEU A 162 7.17 14.58 3.07
C LEU A 162 8.61 14.59 3.61
N GLY A 163 8.93 15.55 4.47
CA GLY A 163 10.20 15.61 5.17
C GLY A 163 10.21 14.64 6.35
N LYS A 164 9.58 15.06 7.44
CA LYS A 164 9.44 14.30 8.68
C LYS A 164 7.98 14.08 9.05
N ILE A 165 7.72 12.92 9.62
CA ILE A 165 6.44 12.59 10.23
C ILE A 165 6.67 12.40 11.73
N PHE A 166 6.07 13.26 12.54
CA PHE A 166 5.94 13.07 13.97
C PHE A 166 4.69 12.24 14.27
N TYR A 167 4.75 11.30 15.20
CA TYR A 167 3.60 10.42 15.45
C TYR A 167 3.53 9.90 16.88
N TYR A 168 2.33 9.49 17.29
CA TYR A 168 2.09 8.81 18.56
C TYR A 168 2.08 7.29 18.39
N ASP A 169 2.04 6.55 19.50
CA ASP A 169 1.86 5.09 19.48
C ASP A 169 0.61 4.69 18.67
N GLY A 170 0.66 3.54 18.01
CA GLY A 170 -0.39 3.07 17.10
C GLY A 170 -0.22 3.52 15.65
N ILE A 171 0.82 4.29 15.33
CA ILE A 171 1.18 4.65 13.97
C ILE A 171 2.37 3.80 13.48
N GLU A 172 2.20 3.17 12.32
CA GLU A 172 3.25 2.48 11.57
C GLU A 172 3.47 3.22 10.23
N ILE A 173 4.74 3.41 9.86
CA ILE A 173 5.14 4.16 8.65
C ILE A 173 6.11 3.31 7.84
N ILE A 174 5.84 3.21 6.53
CA ILE A 174 6.69 2.56 5.54
C ILE A 174 7.02 3.59 4.46
N ASP A 175 8.29 3.74 4.13
CA ASP A 175 8.73 4.59 3.02
C ASP A 175 8.81 3.79 1.72
N VAL A 176 8.18 4.31 0.66
CA VAL A 176 8.14 3.66 -0.66
C VAL A 176 8.86 4.55 -1.67
N PRO A 177 9.84 4.04 -2.43
CA PRO A 177 10.53 4.85 -3.42
C PRO A 177 9.58 5.39 -4.50
N ILE A 178 9.71 6.68 -4.80
CA ILE A 178 8.99 7.34 -5.89
C ILE A 178 9.95 7.48 -7.08
N PRO A 179 9.48 7.23 -8.31
CA PRO A 179 10.24 7.58 -9.51
C PRO A 179 10.64 9.07 -9.51
N SER A 180 11.93 9.37 -9.70
CA SER A 180 12.47 10.73 -9.64
C SER A 180 13.46 11.00 -10.79
N GLN A 181 13.52 12.26 -11.24
CA GLN A 181 14.39 12.70 -12.34
C GLN A 181 15.83 12.93 -11.95
N LYS A 182 16.07 13.44 -10.74
CA LYS A 182 17.32 14.13 -10.40
C LYS A 182 18.40 13.21 -9.82
N ASN A 183 18.27 11.90 -9.99
CA ASN A 183 18.99 10.88 -9.21
C ASN A 183 18.78 11.01 -7.69
N GLU A 184 17.87 11.88 -7.25
CA GLU A 184 17.46 12.01 -5.86
C GLU A 184 16.49 10.87 -5.54
N LYS A 185 16.85 10.04 -4.57
CA LYS A 185 15.96 9.01 -4.05
C LYS A 185 14.94 9.71 -3.16
N LEU A 186 13.74 9.89 -3.71
CA LEU A 186 12.60 10.41 -2.97
C LEU A 186 11.69 9.25 -2.61
N ASN A 187 11.09 9.34 -1.43
CA ASN A 187 10.15 8.36 -0.92
C ASN A 187 8.79 9.00 -0.64
N SER A 188 7.73 8.23 -0.86
CA SER A 188 6.38 8.47 -0.35
C SER A 188 6.26 7.78 1.01
N ALA A 189 5.32 8.23 1.83
CA ALA A 189 4.99 7.56 3.07
C ALA A 189 3.67 6.80 2.92
N LEU A 190 3.70 5.51 3.24
CA LEU A 190 2.52 4.73 3.57
C LEU A 190 2.39 4.72 5.08
N VAL A 191 1.20 5.04 5.58
CA VAL A 191 0.94 5.16 7.02
C VAL A 191 -0.26 4.30 7.40
N ARG A 192 -0.14 3.55 8.50
CA ARG A 192 -1.24 2.87 9.17
C ARG A 192 -1.41 3.46 10.56
N GLU A 193 -2.59 3.98 10.86
CA GLU A 193 -3.02 4.33 12.22
C GLU A 193 -3.96 3.25 12.75
N ILE A 194 -3.68 2.80 13.97
CA ILE A 194 -4.60 2.02 14.78
C ILE A 194 -4.81 2.77 16.09
N LYS A 195 -6.07 2.95 16.48
CA LYS A 195 -6.43 3.53 17.77
C LYS A 195 -7.63 2.83 18.38
N TYR A 196 -7.65 2.78 19.71
CA TYR A 196 -8.77 2.30 20.49
C TYR A 196 -9.53 3.50 21.03
N LEU A 197 -10.85 3.47 20.94
CA LEU A 197 -11.73 4.57 21.31
C LEU A 197 -12.74 4.10 22.34
N HIS A 198 -12.92 4.90 23.39
CA HIS A 198 -13.98 4.67 24.35
C HIS A 198 -15.35 4.79 23.66
N PRO A 199 -16.28 3.84 23.88
CA PRO A 199 -17.50 3.73 23.08
C PRO A 199 -18.47 4.91 23.25
N GLU A 200 -18.41 5.63 24.37
CA GLU A 200 -19.36 6.72 24.67
C GLU A 200 -18.87 8.11 24.24
N ASN A 201 -17.57 8.38 24.35
CA ASN A 201 -17.01 9.73 24.21
C ASN A 201 -15.84 9.81 23.20
N ASN A 202 -15.49 8.68 22.57
CA ASN A 202 -14.41 8.57 21.59
C ASN A 202 -13.03 9.04 22.10
N GLN A 203 -12.78 9.02 23.41
CA GLN A 203 -11.44 9.25 23.95
C GLN A 203 -10.49 8.14 23.49
N VAL A 204 -9.25 8.51 23.17
CA VAL A 204 -8.24 7.54 22.72
C VAL A 204 -7.74 6.76 23.93
N LEU A 205 -7.80 5.44 23.84
CA LEU A 205 -7.49 4.51 24.91
C LEU A 205 -6.17 3.80 24.67
N LYS A 206 -5.49 3.48 25.77
CA LYS A 206 -4.38 2.53 25.83
C LYS A 206 -4.90 1.18 26.30
N TYR A 207 -4.70 0.15 25.49
CA TYR A 207 -5.03 -1.24 25.81
C TYR A 207 -3.84 -2.13 25.50
N GLU A 208 -3.31 -2.83 26.50
CA GLU A 208 -2.09 -3.64 26.40
C GLU A 208 -2.36 -5.16 26.32
N GLY A 209 -3.63 -5.57 26.36
CA GLY A 209 -4.02 -6.98 26.25
C GLY A 209 -3.90 -7.52 24.82
N GLU A 210 -4.44 -8.72 24.62
CA GLU A 210 -4.42 -9.44 23.34
C GLU A 210 -5.76 -9.32 22.62
N LEU A 211 -5.69 -9.14 21.30
CA LEU A 211 -6.85 -9.06 20.43
C LEU A 211 -7.02 -10.34 19.63
N VAL A 212 -8.27 -10.80 19.52
CA VAL A 212 -8.66 -11.90 18.64
C VAL A 212 -9.62 -11.36 17.57
N PHE A 213 -9.17 -11.35 16.32
CA PHE A 213 -9.97 -10.86 15.19
C PHE A 213 -10.81 -11.98 14.58
N LYS A 214 -12.13 -11.86 14.67
CA LYS A 214 -13.03 -12.76 13.92
C LYS A 214 -12.99 -12.42 12.44
N LYS A 215 -12.63 -13.41 11.62
CA LYS A 215 -12.65 -13.29 10.16
C LYS A 215 -14.08 -12.93 9.70
N PRO A 216 -14.27 -11.84 8.95
CA PRO A 216 -15.55 -11.56 8.27
C PRO A 216 -15.91 -12.71 7.33
N ARG A 217 -17.18 -12.82 6.93
CA ARG A 217 -17.56 -13.79 5.89
C ARG A 217 -16.90 -13.35 4.57
N ASP A 218 -16.52 -14.31 3.71
CA ASP A 218 -15.61 -14.11 2.56
C ASP A 218 -16.06 -13.10 1.48
N ASN A 219 -17.20 -12.43 1.63
CA ASN A 219 -17.69 -11.38 0.72
C ASN A 219 -17.68 -9.96 1.33
N ASP A 220 -17.31 -9.82 2.61
CA ASP A 220 -17.39 -8.56 3.34
C ASP A 220 -16.04 -7.82 3.37
N ASP A 221 -15.40 -7.68 2.20
CA ASP A 221 -14.20 -6.85 2.09
C ASP A 221 -14.58 -5.38 2.20
N SER A 222 -14.40 -4.81 3.39
CA SER A 222 -14.70 -3.40 3.68
C SER A 222 -13.64 -2.43 3.17
N GLY A 223 -12.72 -2.88 2.31
CA GLY A 223 -11.81 -1.99 1.61
C GLY A 223 -12.58 -0.86 0.92
N ILE A 224 -11.97 0.33 0.84
CA ILE A 224 -12.57 1.44 0.11
C ILE A 224 -12.55 1.20 -1.41
N PHE A 225 -11.73 0.26 -1.86
CA PHE A 225 -11.49 -0.10 -3.24
C PHE A 225 -12.54 -1.09 -3.72
N ARG A 226 -13.39 -0.66 -4.64
CA ARG A 226 -14.40 -1.51 -5.29
C ARG A 226 -13.90 -1.89 -6.67
N LEU A 227 -13.79 -3.19 -6.94
CA LEU A 227 -13.31 -3.67 -8.23
C LEU A 227 -14.23 -3.20 -9.37
N VAL A 228 -13.62 -2.64 -10.41
CA VAL A 228 -14.30 -2.11 -11.59
C VAL A 228 -14.34 -3.20 -12.67
N GLY A 229 -15.54 -3.48 -13.18
CA GLY A 229 -15.75 -4.48 -14.22
C GLY A 229 -15.87 -5.92 -13.70
N SER A 230 -16.01 -6.87 -14.62
CA SER A 230 -16.21 -8.31 -14.31
C SER A 230 -14.91 -9.11 -14.30
N VAL A 231 -13.77 -8.44 -14.43
CA VAL A 231 -12.45 -9.10 -14.41
C VAL A 231 -12.19 -9.55 -12.98
N ARG A 232 -12.27 -10.85 -12.71
CA ARG A 232 -11.81 -11.39 -11.43
C ARG A 232 -10.36 -11.00 -11.25
N SER A 233 -10.03 -10.31 -10.16
CA SER A 233 -8.63 -10.09 -9.78
C SER A 233 -7.98 -11.47 -9.60
N PRO A 234 -6.97 -11.82 -10.40
CA PRO A 234 -6.26 -13.07 -10.20
C PRO A 234 -5.49 -12.95 -8.89
N SER A 235 -5.89 -13.72 -7.89
CA SER A 235 -5.01 -13.99 -6.76
C SER A 235 -3.88 -14.86 -7.30
N LEU A 236 -2.74 -14.24 -7.61
CA LEU A 236 -1.56 -14.98 -8.02
C LEU A 236 -1.01 -15.76 -6.82
N GLU A 237 -1.11 -17.08 -6.86
CA GLU A 237 -0.39 -17.90 -5.89
C GLU A 237 1.08 -17.94 -6.28
N ILE A 238 1.92 -17.41 -5.40
CA ILE A 238 3.38 -17.48 -5.56
C ILE A 238 3.79 -18.94 -5.53
N ASP A 239 4.77 -19.29 -6.35
CA ASP A 239 5.35 -20.62 -6.51
C ASP A 239 4.54 -21.63 -7.35
N ASP A 240 3.39 -21.24 -7.93
CA ASP A 240 2.68 -22.03 -8.94
C ASP A 240 2.65 -21.33 -10.32
N PHE A 241 2.44 -22.13 -11.37
CA PHE A 241 2.25 -21.62 -12.73
C PHE A 241 0.82 -21.16 -12.93
N GLN A 242 0.64 -19.88 -13.20
CA GLN A 242 -0.68 -19.29 -13.40
C GLN A 242 -0.68 -18.35 -14.62
N ARG A 243 -1.86 -18.17 -15.23
CA ARG A 243 -2.04 -17.11 -16.22
C ARG A 243 -2.19 -15.80 -15.48
N ASP A 244 -1.25 -14.92 -15.73
CA ASP A 244 -1.20 -13.61 -15.08
C ASP A 244 -2.30 -12.70 -15.63
N VAL A 245 -2.32 -12.51 -16.95
CA VAL A 245 -3.27 -11.64 -17.64
C VAL A 245 -4.18 -12.47 -18.55
N VAL A 246 -5.49 -12.27 -18.40
CA VAL A 246 -6.50 -12.85 -19.29
C VAL A 246 -6.87 -11.81 -20.33
N TYR A 247 -6.34 -11.96 -21.54
CA TYR A 247 -6.59 -11.04 -22.64
C TYR A 247 -7.95 -11.29 -23.31
N ASN A 248 -8.81 -10.28 -23.33
CA ASN A 248 -10.07 -10.26 -24.07
C ASN A 248 -9.92 -9.33 -25.30
N TYR A 249 -10.41 -9.76 -26.45
CA TYR A 249 -10.16 -9.14 -27.77
C TYR A 249 -10.11 -7.58 -27.81
N LYS A 250 -9.02 -7.05 -28.38
CA LYS A 250 -8.70 -5.76 -29.08
C LYS A 250 -9.35 -4.41 -28.69
N VAL A 251 -10.43 -4.35 -27.93
CA VAL A 251 -11.11 -3.08 -27.61
C VAL A 251 -10.73 -2.65 -26.20
N PRO A 252 -10.33 -1.39 -25.96
CA PRO A 252 -10.15 -0.91 -24.60
C PRO A 252 -11.44 -1.08 -23.81
N TRP A 253 -11.30 -1.47 -22.55
CA TRP A 253 -12.40 -1.40 -21.60
C TRP A 253 -12.62 0.07 -21.28
N SER A 254 -13.83 0.57 -21.49
CA SER A 254 -14.23 1.91 -21.05
C SER A 254 -15.19 1.74 -19.88
N TYR A 255 -14.87 2.36 -18.74
CA TYR A 255 -15.70 2.34 -17.56
C TYR A 255 -16.01 3.76 -17.09
N GLY A 256 -17.31 4.08 -17.05
CA GLY A 256 -17.82 5.30 -16.45
C GLY A 256 -17.78 5.20 -14.93
N ILE A 257 -16.97 6.06 -14.32
CA ILE A 257 -16.95 6.29 -12.88
C ILE A 257 -18.06 7.31 -12.62
N ASN A 258 -19.20 6.85 -12.08
CA ASN A 258 -20.31 7.74 -11.74
C ASN A 258 -19.87 8.71 -10.63
N SER A 259 -19.37 9.88 -11.03
CA SER A 259 -19.16 11.05 -10.17
C SER A 259 -20.49 11.80 -10.08
N GLU A 260 -20.85 12.28 -8.88
CA GLU A 260 -22.02 13.16 -8.72
C GLU A 260 -21.82 14.50 -9.45
N HIS A 261 -20.55 14.87 -9.68
CA HIS A 261 -20.11 16.07 -10.38
C HIS A 261 -19.26 15.68 -11.60
N PRO A 262 -19.88 15.32 -12.74
CA PRO A 262 -19.15 15.01 -13.97
C PRO A 262 -18.41 16.22 -14.54
N GLU A 263 -18.71 17.44 -14.11
CA GLU A 263 -17.94 18.64 -14.48
C GLU A 263 -16.51 18.66 -13.93
N ASP A 264 -16.25 17.95 -12.84
CA ASP A 264 -14.96 18.01 -12.12
C ASP A 264 -13.99 16.87 -12.50
N GLY A 265 -14.47 15.85 -13.23
CA GLY A 265 -13.66 14.69 -13.59
C GLY A 265 -13.17 14.73 -15.03
N HIS A 266 -12.00 14.14 -15.25
CA HIS A 266 -11.45 13.92 -16.59
C HIS A 266 -11.66 12.47 -17.03
N ILE A 267 -11.61 12.24 -18.34
CA ILE A 267 -11.47 10.91 -18.92
C ILE A 267 -9.98 10.58 -18.90
N TYR A 268 -9.59 9.45 -18.31
CA TYR A 268 -8.21 8.96 -18.34
C TYR A 268 -8.12 7.75 -19.25
N THR A 269 -7.06 7.70 -20.06
CA THR A 269 -6.84 6.67 -21.09
C THR A 269 -5.42 6.13 -20.95
N ASP A 270 -5.28 4.83 -20.70
CA ASP A 270 -4.00 4.14 -20.80
C ASP A 270 -3.65 3.99 -22.29
N ASP A 271 -2.52 4.56 -22.71
CA ASP A 271 -2.07 4.51 -24.12
C ASP A 271 -1.06 3.39 -24.39
N GLN A 272 -0.75 2.55 -23.39
CA GLN A 272 0.21 1.45 -23.52
C GLN A 272 -0.39 0.21 -24.17
N LYS A 273 -0.90 0.38 -25.40
CA LYS A 273 -1.45 -0.71 -26.19
C LYS A 273 -0.36 -1.75 -26.47
N PRO A 274 -0.64 -3.06 -26.31
CA PRO A 274 0.31 -4.07 -26.67
C PRO A 274 0.59 -4.04 -28.18
N TYR A 275 1.87 -3.96 -28.55
CA TYR A 275 2.32 -3.90 -29.95
C TYR A 275 2.38 -5.28 -30.62
N GLY A 276 2.64 -6.32 -29.83
CA GLY A 276 2.76 -7.69 -30.32
C GLY A 276 2.68 -8.70 -29.19
N ASP A 277 3.18 -9.90 -29.46
CA ASP A 277 3.12 -11.04 -28.55
C ASP A 277 4.55 -11.55 -28.25
N ILE A 278 4.76 -12.04 -27.03
CA ILE A 278 5.94 -12.77 -26.57
C ILE A 278 5.50 -14.21 -26.31
N GLY A 279 6.27 -15.19 -26.80
CA GLY A 279 5.95 -16.61 -26.61
C GLY A 279 4.61 -17.09 -27.21
N GLN A 280 4.18 -18.26 -26.76
CA GLN A 280 2.95 -18.95 -27.15
C GLN A 280 2.05 -19.24 -25.92
N HIS A 281 0.81 -19.66 -26.16
CA HIS A 281 -0.21 -19.84 -25.11
C HIS A 281 0.08 -20.97 -24.10
N ASP A 282 0.89 -21.95 -24.51
CA ASP A 282 1.34 -23.10 -23.72
C ASP A 282 2.74 -22.90 -23.11
N ASP A 283 3.41 -21.79 -23.43
CA ASP A 283 4.71 -21.47 -22.85
C ASP A 283 4.62 -21.29 -21.33
N LYS A 284 5.69 -21.69 -20.66
CA LYS A 284 5.90 -21.49 -19.23
C LYS A 284 7.12 -20.62 -19.02
N ALA A 285 6.94 -19.51 -18.32
CA ALA A 285 8.01 -18.61 -17.95
C ALA A 285 8.26 -18.65 -16.44
N ILE A 286 9.53 -18.73 -16.07
CA ILE A 286 9.97 -18.52 -14.68
C ILE A 286 10.42 -17.06 -14.57
N CYS A 287 9.81 -16.32 -13.66
CA CYS A 287 10.07 -14.89 -13.47
C CYS A 287 10.73 -14.65 -12.11
N GLU A 288 11.93 -14.08 -12.13
CA GLU A 288 12.71 -13.75 -10.94
C GLU A 288 12.70 -12.24 -10.72
N LEU A 289 12.43 -11.80 -9.49
CA LEU A 289 12.41 -10.37 -9.15
C LEU A 289 13.79 -9.76 -9.37
N THR A 290 13.87 -8.73 -10.22
CA THR A 290 15.12 -8.00 -10.44
C THR A 290 15.28 -6.90 -9.39
N MET A 291 16.52 -6.68 -8.95
CA MET A 291 16.79 -5.71 -7.89
C MET A 291 16.46 -4.27 -8.32
N PRO A 292 15.90 -3.46 -7.40
CA PRO A 292 15.18 -2.20 -7.64
C PRO A 292 15.94 -1.03 -8.26
N SER A 293 17.28 -1.05 -8.25
CA SER A 293 18.05 0.19 -8.41
C SER A 293 17.93 0.87 -9.78
N ARG A 294 17.42 0.17 -10.81
CA ARG A 294 17.21 0.71 -12.16
C ARG A 294 15.74 0.95 -12.53
N ILE A 295 14.80 0.55 -11.67
CA ILE A 295 13.39 0.43 -12.03
C ILE A 295 12.62 1.72 -11.73
N TYR A 296 13.07 2.52 -10.75
CA TYR A 296 12.43 3.80 -10.40
C TYR A 296 12.84 4.96 -11.30
N THR A 297 12.85 4.74 -12.62
CA THR A 297 12.99 5.83 -13.60
C THR A 297 11.64 6.19 -14.16
N GLU A 298 11.45 7.44 -14.54
CA GLU A 298 10.21 7.88 -15.21
C GLU A 298 9.95 7.11 -16.51
N LYS A 299 11.00 6.63 -17.18
CA LYS A 299 10.90 5.88 -18.45
C LYS A 299 10.10 4.60 -18.35
N SER A 300 10.05 4.01 -17.16
CA SER A 300 9.32 2.78 -16.87
C SER A 300 7.88 3.03 -16.41
N LEU A 301 7.41 4.28 -16.37
CA LEU A 301 6.02 4.61 -16.05
C LEU A 301 5.12 4.56 -17.29
N PRO A 302 3.85 4.19 -17.10
CA PRO A 302 2.90 4.08 -18.20
C PRO A 302 2.59 5.43 -18.83
N TYR A 303 2.30 5.40 -20.14
CA TYR A 303 1.80 6.56 -20.86
C TYR A 303 0.30 6.67 -20.66
N TRP A 304 -0.12 7.79 -20.07
CA TRP A 304 -1.52 8.12 -19.88
C TRP A 304 -1.88 9.38 -20.66
N ASN A 305 -3.12 9.44 -21.13
CA ASN A 305 -3.73 10.68 -21.61
C ASN A 305 -4.90 11.01 -20.70
N TYR A 306 -5.14 12.29 -20.44
CA TYR A 306 -6.41 12.76 -19.89
C TYR A 306 -7.11 13.69 -20.88
N TRP A 307 -8.44 13.66 -20.89
CA TRP A 307 -9.25 14.50 -21.77
C TRP A 307 -9.92 15.58 -20.95
N ASP A 308 -9.66 16.83 -21.33
CA ASP A 308 -10.34 17.99 -20.76
C ASP A 308 -11.49 18.42 -21.67
N ASN A 309 -12.59 18.87 -21.07
CA ASN A 309 -13.75 19.40 -21.78
C ASN A 309 -13.68 20.93 -21.80
N SER A 310 -12.60 21.47 -22.39
CA SER A 310 -12.49 22.89 -22.66
C SER A 310 -13.33 23.22 -23.90
N ASP A 311 -14.28 24.15 -23.77
CA ASP A 311 -15.09 24.69 -24.87
C ASP A 311 -15.99 23.66 -25.61
N GLY A 312 -16.36 22.56 -24.96
CA GLY A 312 -17.23 21.54 -25.54
C GLY A 312 -16.54 20.52 -26.47
N TYR A 313 -15.21 20.56 -26.55
CA TYR A 313 -14.41 19.60 -27.31
C TYR A 313 -13.45 18.85 -26.39
N TYR A 314 -13.42 17.52 -26.51
CA TYR A 314 -12.44 16.68 -25.82
C TYR A 314 -11.09 16.78 -26.50
N THR A 315 -10.11 17.41 -25.85
CA THR A 315 -8.73 17.45 -26.31
C THR A 315 -7.88 16.48 -25.47
N PRO A 316 -7.13 15.55 -26.09
CA PRO A 316 -6.27 14.64 -25.35
C PRO A 316 -5.01 15.39 -24.91
N ASN A 317 -4.74 15.34 -23.62
CA ASN A 317 -3.53 15.85 -23.01
C ASN A 317 -2.67 14.67 -22.57
N LEU A 318 -1.52 14.50 -23.23
CA LEU A 318 -0.55 13.48 -22.86
C LEU A 318 0.05 13.81 -21.49
N ILE A 319 -0.15 12.92 -20.52
CA ILE A 319 0.56 12.95 -19.24
C ILE A 319 1.97 12.49 -19.53
N LYS A 320 2.90 13.44 -19.56
CA LYS A 320 4.31 13.09 -19.72
C LYS A 320 4.73 12.28 -18.50
N GLN A 321 5.70 11.39 -18.65
CA GLN A 321 6.16 10.54 -17.55
C GLN A 321 6.59 11.35 -16.31
N LYS A 322 7.07 12.57 -16.51
CA LYS A 322 7.39 13.53 -15.46
C LYS A 322 6.22 14.12 -14.70
N GLU A 323 5.06 14.19 -15.34
CA GLU A 323 3.80 14.68 -14.79
C GLU A 323 3.00 13.51 -14.18
N PHE A 324 3.46 12.26 -14.37
CA PHE A 324 2.75 11.08 -13.87
C PHE A 324 2.50 11.15 -12.37
N THR A 325 3.50 11.57 -11.58
CA THR A 325 3.39 11.69 -10.12
C THR A 325 2.48 12.85 -9.68
N GLU A 326 2.15 13.79 -10.57
CA GLU A 326 1.16 14.84 -10.31
C GLU A 326 -0.28 14.31 -10.44
N HIS A 327 -0.47 13.21 -11.16
CA HIS A 327 -1.76 12.57 -11.39
C HIS A 327 -1.94 11.29 -10.57
N PHE A 328 -0.86 10.60 -10.23
CA PHE A 328 -0.90 9.31 -9.57
C PHE A 328 0.15 9.19 -8.45
N ILE A 329 -0.19 8.44 -7.40
CA ILE A 329 0.72 8.04 -6.32
C ILE A 329 1.20 6.63 -6.65
N VAL A 330 2.48 6.44 -6.92
CA VAL A 330 3.07 5.11 -7.11
C VAL A 330 3.28 4.47 -5.75
N THR A 331 2.69 3.29 -5.55
CA THR A 331 2.70 2.57 -4.26
C THR A 331 3.47 1.27 -4.34
N LYS A 332 3.60 0.69 -5.54
CA LYS A 332 4.42 -0.49 -5.80
C LYS A 332 5.01 -0.42 -7.20
N HIS A 333 6.27 -0.80 -7.37
CA HIS A 333 6.91 -0.95 -8.68
C HIS A 333 7.91 -2.09 -8.66
N GLU A 334 7.64 -3.13 -9.42
CA GLU A 334 8.49 -4.31 -9.54
C GLU A 334 8.78 -4.61 -11.01
N LEU A 335 10.00 -5.08 -11.28
CA LEU A 335 10.39 -5.62 -12.57
C LEU A 335 10.95 -7.03 -12.36
N TRP A 336 10.43 -7.96 -13.13
CA TRP A 336 10.73 -9.37 -13.06
C TRP A 336 11.39 -9.80 -14.36
N LYS A 337 12.54 -10.47 -14.28
CA LYS A 337 13.17 -11.07 -15.45
C LYS A 337 12.59 -12.46 -15.64
N CYS A 338 11.89 -12.64 -16.76
CA CYS A 338 11.22 -13.87 -17.11
C CYS A 338 12.01 -14.64 -18.17
N THR A 339 12.12 -15.96 -18.00
CA THR A 339 12.77 -16.86 -18.94
C THR A 339 11.79 -17.94 -19.37
N ILE A 340 11.50 -18.01 -20.67
CA ILE A 340 10.75 -19.14 -21.25
C ILE A 340 11.70 -20.31 -21.43
N GLU A 341 11.30 -21.51 -21.05
CA GLU A 341 12.13 -22.72 -21.11
C GLU A 341 12.79 -22.91 -22.50
N ASN A 342 14.12 -22.78 -22.56
CA ASN A 342 14.96 -22.90 -23.77
C ASN A 342 14.64 -21.91 -24.92
N LYS A 343 14.00 -20.78 -24.64
CA LYS A 343 13.66 -19.76 -25.66
C LYS A 343 14.22 -18.37 -25.30
N GLU A 344 13.37 -17.35 -25.36
CA GLU A 344 13.70 -15.95 -25.14
C GLU A 344 13.50 -15.52 -23.68
N THR A 345 14.22 -14.47 -23.29
CA THR A 345 14.06 -13.75 -22.04
C THR A 345 13.27 -12.47 -22.28
N PHE A 346 12.46 -12.09 -21.30
CA PHE A 346 11.67 -10.88 -21.33
C PHE A 346 11.52 -10.29 -19.93
N PHE A 347 10.98 -9.09 -19.83
CA PHE A 347 10.64 -8.47 -18.55
C PHE A 347 9.14 -8.43 -18.34
N ARG A 348 8.72 -8.71 -17.11
CA ARG A 348 7.37 -8.45 -16.60
C ARG A 348 7.47 -7.30 -15.63
N GLN A 349 6.66 -6.27 -15.79
CA GLN A 349 6.54 -5.18 -14.84
C GLN A 349 5.22 -5.29 -14.12
N GLU A 350 5.24 -5.06 -12.81
CA GLU A 350 4.05 -4.86 -12.00
C GLU A 350 4.13 -3.48 -11.36
N LEU A 351 3.10 -2.67 -11.58
CA LEU A 351 3.02 -1.31 -11.08
C LEU A 351 1.67 -1.09 -10.40
N GLU A 352 1.68 -0.60 -9.16
CA GLU A 352 0.47 -0.20 -8.45
C GLU A 352 0.49 1.30 -8.18
N TYR A 353 -0.61 1.95 -8.52
CA TYR A 353 -0.73 3.39 -8.38
C TYR A 353 -2.16 3.85 -8.16
N ILE A 354 -2.31 5.00 -7.51
CA ILE A 354 -3.59 5.55 -7.06
C ILE A 354 -3.76 6.95 -7.63
N GLY A 355 -4.90 7.23 -8.25
CA GLY A 355 -5.23 8.56 -8.78
C GLY A 355 -5.21 9.64 -7.68
N ARG A 356 -4.67 10.81 -7.98
CA ARG A 356 -4.67 11.96 -7.06
C ARG A 356 -5.88 12.86 -7.25
N LYS A 357 -6.50 12.79 -8.43
CA LYS A 357 -7.55 13.69 -8.91
C LYS A 357 -8.85 12.92 -9.17
N PRO A 358 -10.00 13.60 -9.08
CA PRO A 358 -11.28 13.04 -9.53
C PRO A 358 -11.22 12.54 -10.96
N MET A 359 -11.92 11.43 -11.23
CA MET A 359 -12.01 10.82 -12.56
C MET A 359 -13.46 10.47 -12.89
N ASN A 360 -13.87 10.73 -14.13
CA ASN A 360 -15.21 10.40 -14.63
C ASN A 360 -15.25 9.12 -15.43
N THR A 361 -14.20 8.84 -16.18
CA THR A 361 -14.13 7.67 -17.04
C THR A 361 -12.69 7.24 -17.10
N ILE A 362 -12.50 5.93 -17.08
CA ILE A 362 -11.20 5.33 -17.31
C ILE A 362 -11.32 4.36 -18.48
N GLU A 363 -10.41 4.49 -19.43
CA GLU A 363 -10.23 3.55 -20.51
C GLU A 363 -8.89 2.85 -20.34
N TYR A 364 -8.91 1.52 -20.31
CA TYR A 364 -7.74 0.71 -20.02
C TYR A 364 -7.71 -0.58 -20.84
N PHE A 365 -6.52 -1.15 -20.99
CA PHE A 365 -6.31 -2.42 -21.67
C PHE A 365 -6.15 -3.56 -20.67
N ASP A 366 -6.29 -4.79 -21.17
CA ASP A 366 -6.01 -5.99 -20.39
C ASP A 366 -4.61 -5.94 -19.78
N GLY A 367 -4.49 -6.45 -18.56
CA GLY A 367 -3.30 -6.31 -17.73
C GLY A 367 -3.43 -5.21 -16.69
N ASN A 368 -4.44 -4.33 -16.83
CA ASN A 368 -4.83 -3.40 -15.77
C ASN A 368 -6.01 -3.94 -14.97
N TYR A 369 -5.86 -4.02 -13.66
CA TYR A 369 -6.91 -4.23 -12.69
C TYR A 369 -7.24 -2.90 -12.04
N VAL A 370 -8.50 -2.50 -12.12
CA VAL A 370 -8.94 -1.17 -11.72
C VAL A 370 -9.90 -1.30 -10.56
N TRP A 371 -9.70 -0.50 -9.52
CA TRP A 371 -10.64 -0.33 -8.42
C TRP A 371 -11.08 1.12 -8.35
N GLU A 372 -12.37 1.38 -8.19
CA GLU A 372 -12.87 2.72 -7.87
C GLU A 372 -12.82 2.94 -6.35
N TYR A 373 -12.57 4.18 -5.94
CA TYR A 373 -12.66 4.57 -4.54
C TYR A 373 -13.08 6.04 -4.42
N ASN A 374 -13.59 6.41 -3.25
CA ASN A 374 -13.99 7.78 -2.94
C ASN A 374 -12.77 8.59 -2.47
N ILE A 375 -12.40 9.65 -3.19
CA ILE A 375 -11.39 10.61 -2.72
C ILE A 375 -11.97 11.43 -1.55
N ASN A 376 -13.23 11.83 -1.71
CA ASN A 376 -14.03 12.53 -0.72
C ASN A 376 -15.51 12.11 -0.89
N GLU A 377 -16.43 12.76 -0.18
CA GLU A 377 -17.85 12.43 -0.22
C GLU A 377 -18.49 12.55 -1.61
N LYS A 378 -17.92 13.38 -2.50
CA LYS A 378 -18.51 13.78 -3.78
C LYS A 378 -17.75 13.28 -4.99
N SER A 379 -16.47 12.96 -4.84
CA SER A 379 -15.59 12.61 -5.94
C SER A 379 -14.95 11.25 -5.78
N LYS A 380 -14.85 10.56 -6.92
CA LYS A 380 -14.23 9.26 -7.04
C LYS A 380 -12.96 9.33 -7.89
N SER A 381 -12.08 8.37 -7.67
CA SER A 381 -10.94 8.12 -8.54
C SER A 381 -10.68 6.62 -8.56
N VAL A 382 -9.53 6.23 -9.08
CA VAL A 382 -9.18 4.81 -9.22
C VAL A 382 -7.82 4.48 -8.63
N ALA A 383 -7.72 3.25 -8.16
CA ALA A 383 -6.45 2.58 -7.99
C ALA A 383 -6.27 1.55 -9.11
N ILE A 384 -5.04 1.39 -9.58
CA ILE A 384 -4.72 0.53 -10.71
C ILE A 384 -3.52 -0.34 -10.34
N ARG A 385 -3.66 -1.66 -10.57
CA ARG A 385 -2.54 -2.59 -10.67
C ARG A 385 -2.36 -2.91 -12.15
N SER A 386 -1.20 -2.60 -12.68
CA SER A 386 -0.84 -2.80 -14.08
C SER A 386 0.23 -3.87 -14.20
N VAL A 387 0.02 -4.84 -15.08
CA VAL A 387 0.95 -5.92 -15.42
C VAL A 387 1.28 -5.85 -16.91
N HIS A 388 2.51 -5.45 -17.21
CA HIS A 388 2.99 -5.25 -18.59
C HIS A 388 4.21 -6.12 -18.90
N TYR A 389 4.39 -6.44 -20.18
CA TYR A 389 5.50 -7.27 -20.63
C TYR A 389 6.34 -6.54 -21.67
N PHE A 390 7.66 -6.68 -21.57
CA PHE A 390 8.62 -5.97 -22.41
C PHE A 390 9.68 -6.95 -22.90
N LYS A 391 10.21 -6.72 -24.10
CA LYS A 391 11.41 -7.43 -24.55
C LYS A 391 12.64 -6.89 -23.84
N GLU A 392 13.70 -7.69 -23.75
CA GLU A 392 14.92 -7.30 -23.03
C GLU A 392 15.65 -6.11 -23.68
N ASP A 393 15.47 -5.91 -24.98
CA ASP A 393 16.06 -4.80 -25.75
C ASP A 393 15.23 -3.51 -25.74
N ASP A 394 13.94 -3.57 -25.37
CA ASP A 394 13.05 -2.41 -25.36
C ASP A 394 12.00 -2.45 -24.24
N LEU A 395 12.24 -1.66 -23.18
CA LEU A 395 11.33 -1.48 -22.04
C LEU A 395 10.23 -0.42 -22.28
N THR A 396 10.13 0.14 -23.48
CA THR A 396 9.14 1.18 -23.81
C THR A 396 7.94 0.63 -24.57
N ILE A 397 8.07 -0.56 -25.17
CA ILE A 397 7.01 -1.21 -25.95
C ILE A 397 6.41 -2.36 -25.16
N ASN A 398 5.12 -2.23 -24.84
CA ASN A 398 4.35 -3.28 -24.19
C ASN A 398 4.00 -4.42 -25.19
N TYR A 399 4.05 -5.66 -24.71
CA TYR A 399 3.70 -6.88 -25.43
C TYR A 399 2.70 -7.72 -24.61
N ARG A 400 2.05 -8.67 -25.25
CA ARG A 400 1.21 -9.67 -24.56
C ARG A 400 2.02 -10.93 -24.30
N TYR A 401 1.78 -11.55 -23.16
CA TYR A 401 2.27 -12.89 -22.86
C TYR A 401 1.10 -13.80 -22.50
N TYR A 402 0.75 -14.74 -23.38
CA TYR A 402 -0.40 -15.63 -23.19
C TYR A 402 -0.08 -16.89 -22.38
N GLY A 403 1.20 -17.15 -22.11
CA GLY A 403 1.66 -18.33 -21.38
C GLY A 403 1.34 -18.27 -19.89
N MET A 404 1.92 -19.19 -19.13
CA MET A 404 1.86 -19.22 -17.67
C MET A 404 3.15 -18.70 -17.07
N VAL A 405 3.05 -17.90 -16.02
CA VAL A 405 4.21 -17.41 -15.26
C VAL A 405 4.29 -18.11 -13.91
N LYS A 406 5.51 -18.36 -13.45
CA LYS A 406 5.82 -18.71 -12.06
C LYS A 406 6.71 -17.62 -11.48
N LEU A 407 6.18 -16.86 -10.52
CA LEU A 407 6.92 -15.79 -9.84
C LEU A 407 7.77 -16.39 -8.72
N ILE A 408 9.07 -16.12 -8.73
CA ILE A 408 10.02 -16.54 -7.69
C ILE A 408 10.51 -15.30 -6.95
N ASN A 409 10.03 -15.12 -5.71
CA ASN A 409 10.53 -14.07 -4.83
C ASN A 409 11.74 -14.60 -4.02
N PRO A 410 12.96 -14.08 -4.24
CA PRO A 410 14.16 -14.57 -3.55
C PRO A 410 14.09 -14.38 -2.03
N ASN A 411 13.34 -13.40 -1.54
CA ASN A 411 13.26 -13.06 -0.11
C ASN A 411 12.44 -14.08 0.67
N ARG A 412 11.45 -14.72 0.02
CA ARG A 412 10.62 -15.74 0.66
C ARG A 412 11.45 -16.97 1.06
N ARG A 413 12.47 -17.32 0.27
CA ARG A 413 13.43 -18.38 0.62
C ARG A 413 14.23 -18.04 1.87
N GLN A 414 14.58 -16.77 2.05
CA GLN A 414 15.28 -16.30 3.26
C GLN A 414 14.35 -16.22 4.46
N GLN A 415 13.12 -15.72 4.29
CA GLN A 415 12.11 -15.66 5.35
C GLN A 415 11.73 -17.06 5.85
N GLY A 416 11.43 -18.01 4.96
CA GLY A 416 11.12 -19.40 5.36
C GLY A 416 12.29 -20.09 6.06
N LEU A 417 13.54 -19.79 5.66
CA LEU A 417 14.72 -20.26 6.39
C LEU A 417 14.81 -19.62 7.78
N MET A 418 14.54 -18.31 7.91
CA MET A 418 14.56 -17.61 9.19
C MET A 418 13.45 -18.06 10.14
N GLU A 419 12.24 -18.32 9.63
CA GLU A 419 11.13 -18.91 10.40
C GLU A 419 11.49 -20.33 10.88
N PHE A 420 11.98 -21.18 9.98
CA PHE A 420 12.46 -22.51 10.35
C PHE A 420 13.54 -22.48 11.44
N LEU A 421 14.46 -21.50 11.37
CA LEU A 421 15.48 -21.31 12.39
C LEU A 421 14.86 -20.81 13.71
N LYS A 422 13.92 -19.86 13.70
CA LYS A 422 13.21 -19.39 14.91
C LYS A 422 12.50 -20.54 15.63
N ASP A 423 11.78 -21.39 14.89
CA ASP A 423 11.08 -22.55 15.47
C ASP A 423 12.06 -23.54 16.12
N LYS A 424 13.19 -23.82 15.45
CA LYS A 424 14.26 -24.65 16.02
C LYS A 424 14.82 -24.03 17.30
N PHE A 425 15.06 -22.72 17.34
CA PHE A 425 15.58 -22.05 18.54
C PHE A 425 14.59 -22.04 19.71
N HIS A 426 13.29 -21.90 19.47
CA HIS A 426 12.28 -21.98 20.53
C HIS A 426 12.19 -23.40 21.13
N SER A 427 12.36 -24.44 20.31
CA SER A 427 12.41 -25.83 20.79
C SER A 427 13.60 -26.13 21.72
N TYR A 428 14.70 -25.38 21.64
CA TYR A 428 15.91 -25.59 22.47
C TYR A 428 15.89 -24.84 23.82
N ARG A 429 14.92 -23.95 24.07
CA ARG A 429 14.79 -23.24 25.36
C ARG A 429 13.87 -23.94 26.36
N GLY A 430 13.25 -25.06 25.98
CA GLY A 430 12.34 -25.85 26.81
C GLY A 430 12.97 -27.09 27.47
N GLU A 431 14.26 -27.33 27.25
CA GLU A 431 15.09 -28.35 27.93
C GLU A 431 16.19 -27.66 28.74
#